data_AF-A0A6A6H6X3-F1
#
_entry.id   AF-A0A6A6H6X3-F1
#
_cell.length_a   1.000
_cell.length_b   1.000
_cell.length_c   1.000
_cell.angle_alpha   90.00
_cell.angle_beta   90.00
_cell.angle_gamma   90.00
#
_symmetry.space_group_name_H-M   'P 1'
#
loop_
_entity.id
_entity.type
_entity.pdbx_description
1 polymer ?
#
loop_
_entity_poly.entity_id
_entity_poly.type
_entity_poly.pdbx_seq_one_letter_code
_entity_poly.pdbx_strand_id
1 'polypeptide(L)'
;MHLRGETPKFRMRHIKSLWGSNISDFELLKEHSLRSSPVALKIKFSEQGLTELALGIPRTKKDQQPMFCRNSTLLAWYHQNQIETHTILVRDRISKNLSREGIECEGSTVLVGAEEVGSTIIQILSRLDNQSSLILVGFSLYPEMEWISQKCPAPVSFFTYWVDLQYIASELSGSSAPKLFEVIKAMGISDQPSPTLHRAANDAVRCLVVYSGLTTSDNSISEGSEGRLLVITPKDQKCCFLDRIPRKGKRYPFSARITSADGSHLPSRFDTPLSLLETFRKYEPSAIALNSHGIRKNTGVKVWWVSFANMERLERFKVEMDGFLVDGITVVVESSTHYGQNWLH
;
A
#
# COMPACT_ATOMS: atom_id res chain seq x y z
N MET A 1 18.59 4.10 3.40
CA MET A 1 18.09 3.07 4.34
C MET A 1 19.09 3.02 5.46
N HIS A 2 18.75 3.54 6.64
CA HIS A 2 19.60 3.36 7.81
C HIS A 2 19.31 1.97 8.37
N LEU A 3 20.30 1.10 8.25
CA LEU A 3 20.19 -0.33 8.54
C LEU A 3 20.14 -0.56 10.05
N ARG A 4 19.59 -1.72 10.43
CA ARG A 4 19.63 -2.29 11.78
C ARG A 4 21.03 -2.09 12.39
N GLY A 5 21.11 -1.37 13.51
CA GLY A 5 22.36 -1.19 14.26
C GLY A 5 23.24 0.00 13.86
N GLU A 6 22.86 0.81 12.86
CA GLU A 6 23.57 2.06 12.60
C GLU A 6 23.17 3.13 13.62
N THR A 7 24.17 3.76 14.24
CA THR A 7 23.97 4.92 15.11
C THR A 7 23.35 6.05 14.27
N PRO A 8 22.18 6.59 14.65
CA PRO A 8 21.55 7.67 13.87
C PRO A 8 22.46 8.90 13.83
N LYS A 9 22.44 9.60 12.70
CA LYS A 9 23.29 10.78 12.46
C LYS A 9 22.79 12.05 13.15
N PHE A 10 21.66 11.97 13.87
CA PHE A 10 21.09 13.08 14.63
C PHE A 10 21.17 12.85 16.14
N ARG A 11 21.11 13.94 16.90
CA ARG A 11 21.16 13.89 18.36
C ARG A 11 19.94 13.17 18.91
N MET A 12 20.12 12.07 19.65
CA MET A 12 19.04 11.26 20.22
C MET A 12 18.63 11.63 21.64
N ARG A 13 19.20 12.68 22.25
CA ARG A 13 19.05 12.93 23.71
C ARG A 13 17.59 12.88 24.19
N HIS A 14 16.67 13.43 23.40
CA HIS A 14 15.26 13.52 23.76
C HIS A 14 14.43 12.29 23.36
N ILE A 15 14.93 11.47 22.44
CA ILE A 15 14.20 10.28 21.95
C ILE A 15 14.86 8.97 22.35
N LYS A 16 15.95 8.99 23.12
CA LYS A 16 16.78 7.80 23.40
C LYS A 16 15.96 6.62 23.92
N SER A 17 15.01 6.89 24.82
CA SER A 17 14.12 5.85 25.38
C SER A 17 13.23 5.24 24.29
N LEU A 18 12.54 6.08 23.50
CA LEU A 18 11.69 5.62 22.40
C LEU A 18 12.53 4.91 21.32
N TRP A 19 13.68 5.46 20.94
CA TRP A 19 14.57 4.84 19.95
C TRP A 19 14.96 3.42 20.36
N GLY A 20 15.24 3.20 21.64
CA GLY A 20 15.55 1.88 22.21
C GLY A 20 14.37 0.90 22.25
N SER A 21 13.12 1.37 22.15
CA SER A 21 11.91 0.55 22.10
C SER A 21 11.41 0.30 20.67
N ASN A 22 12.35 0.20 19.71
CA ASN A 22 12.05 -0.17 18.33
C ASN A 22 11.48 -1.58 18.23
N ILE A 23 10.37 -1.73 17.51
CA ILE A 23 9.84 -3.01 17.06
C ILE A 23 10.62 -3.40 15.79
N SER A 24 11.58 -4.30 15.96
CA SER A 24 12.63 -4.53 14.96
C SER A 24 12.36 -5.65 13.97
N ASP A 25 11.29 -6.41 14.15
CA ASP A 25 10.93 -7.54 13.28
C ASP A 25 9.42 -7.79 13.29
N PHE A 26 9.02 -8.71 12.42
CA PHE A 26 7.63 -9.06 12.18
C PHE A 26 6.95 -9.74 13.38
N GLU A 27 7.65 -10.58 14.13
CA GLU A 27 7.05 -11.32 15.24
C GLU A 27 6.81 -10.41 16.44
N LEU A 28 7.77 -9.53 16.76
CA LEU A 28 7.56 -8.47 17.75
C LEU A 28 6.41 -7.53 17.35
N LEU A 29 6.27 -7.22 16.05
CA LEU A 29 5.17 -6.38 15.58
C LEU A 29 3.80 -7.01 15.90
N LYS A 30 3.64 -8.31 15.65
CA LYS A 30 2.42 -9.04 16.01
C LYS A 30 2.19 -9.09 17.52
N GLU A 31 3.23 -9.33 18.31
CA GLU A 31 3.10 -9.37 19.77
C GLU A 31 2.62 -8.02 20.32
N HIS A 32 3.29 -6.94 19.92
CA HIS A 32 2.99 -5.61 20.43
C HIS A 32 1.67 -5.03 19.91
N SER A 33 1.23 -5.43 18.70
CA SER A 33 -0.07 -5.01 18.16
C SER A 33 -1.26 -5.53 18.97
N LEU A 34 -1.11 -6.63 19.70
CA LEU A 34 -2.20 -7.15 20.54
C LEU A 34 -2.50 -6.28 21.77
N ARG A 35 -1.58 -5.42 22.18
CA ARG A 35 -1.65 -4.67 23.45
C ARG A 35 -1.50 -3.16 23.30
N SER A 36 -1.27 -2.69 22.07
CA SER A 36 -0.93 -1.31 21.81
C SER A 36 -1.71 -0.76 20.62
N SER A 37 -2.03 0.52 20.68
CA SER A 37 -2.76 1.20 19.61
C SER A 37 -1.78 1.83 18.61
N PRO A 38 -1.91 1.57 17.29
CA PRO A 38 -1.05 2.19 16.30
C PRO A 38 -1.46 3.65 16.03
N VAL A 39 -0.48 4.53 15.95
CA VAL A 39 -0.65 5.92 15.48
C VAL A 39 0.34 6.15 14.35
N ALA A 40 -0.16 6.33 13.13
CA ALA A 40 0.69 6.62 11.99
C ALA A 40 1.05 8.09 11.94
N LEU A 41 2.34 8.40 11.84
CA LEU A 41 2.84 9.76 11.65
C LEU A 41 3.44 9.88 10.25
N LYS A 42 3.03 10.92 9.52
CA LYS A 42 3.73 11.32 8.30
C LYS A 42 4.03 12.80 8.31
N ILE A 43 5.25 13.14 7.89
CA ILE A 43 5.68 14.52 7.72
C ILE A 43 6.07 14.79 6.27
N LYS A 44 5.74 15.99 5.79
CA LYS A 44 6.29 16.57 4.56
C LYS A 44 7.12 17.79 4.86
N PHE A 45 8.20 17.90 4.10
CA PHE A 45 9.14 19.00 4.17
C PHE A 45 9.18 19.73 2.82
N SER A 46 9.43 21.03 2.87
CA SER A 46 9.94 21.83 1.77
C SER A 46 11.34 22.33 2.15
N GLU A 47 11.95 23.13 1.27
CA GLU A 47 13.20 23.84 1.55
C GLU A 47 13.10 24.75 2.80
N GLN A 48 11.89 25.21 3.13
CA GLN A 48 11.61 26.06 4.28
C GLN A 48 11.35 25.27 5.57
N GLY A 49 11.39 23.93 5.51
CA GLY A 49 11.15 23.02 6.63
C GLY A 49 9.78 22.32 6.55
N LEU A 50 9.24 21.96 7.72
CA LEU A 50 7.93 21.28 7.84
C LEU A 50 6.82 22.09 7.15
N THR A 51 6.05 21.44 6.27
CA THR A 51 4.89 22.04 5.57
C THR A 51 3.56 21.44 5.99
N GLU A 52 3.52 20.11 6.12
CA GLU A 52 2.36 19.32 6.48
C GLU A 52 2.79 18.18 7.39
N LEU A 53 2.05 17.98 8.47
CA LEU A 53 2.15 16.80 9.32
C LEU A 53 0.77 16.17 9.41
N ALA A 54 0.71 14.84 9.35
CA ALA A 54 -0.53 14.12 9.58
C ALA A 54 -0.35 12.98 10.57
N LEU A 55 -1.39 12.80 11.40
CA LEU A 55 -1.58 11.67 12.28
C LEU A 55 -2.77 10.85 11.75
N GLY A 56 -2.57 9.55 11.55
CA GLY A 56 -3.64 8.58 11.35
C GLY A 56 -3.87 7.80 12.63
N ILE A 57 -5.10 7.79 13.13
CA ILE A 57 -5.48 7.16 14.40
C ILE A 57 -6.73 6.31 14.16
N PRO A 58 -6.70 4.98 14.38
CA PRO A 58 -7.92 4.19 14.39
C PRO A 58 -8.85 4.59 15.55
N ARG A 59 -10.15 4.78 15.29
CA ARG A 59 -11.16 4.97 16.36
C ARG A 59 -11.56 3.67 17.07
N THR A 60 -10.90 2.56 16.76
CA THR A 60 -11.31 1.25 17.22
C THR A 60 -11.31 1.19 18.76
N LYS A 61 -12.26 0.43 19.33
CA LYS A 61 -12.32 0.21 20.78
C LYS A 61 -11.00 -0.42 21.27
N LYS A 62 -10.71 -0.28 22.57
CA LYS A 62 -9.48 -0.70 23.28
C LYS A 62 -8.90 -2.08 22.92
N ASP A 63 -9.69 -2.97 22.32
CA ASP A 63 -9.33 -4.35 21.95
C ASP A 63 -9.56 -4.69 20.47
N GLN A 64 -9.85 -3.69 19.63
CA GLN A 64 -10.06 -3.88 18.19
C GLN A 64 -8.87 -3.29 17.43
N GLN A 65 -8.10 -4.16 16.78
CA GLN A 65 -7.10 -3.73 15.81
C GLN A 65 -7.79 -3.38 14.48
N PRO A 66 -7.23 -2.45 13.68
CA PRO A 66 -7.68 -2.27 12.31
C PRO A 66 -7.62 -3.60 11.57
N MET A 67 -8.74 -4.03 11.01
CA MET A 67 -8.85 -5.25 10.25
C MET A 67 -8.36 -5.01 8.83
N PHE A 68 -7.42 -5.83 8.40
CA PHE A 68 -7.01 -5.86 7.00
C PHE A 68 -8.05 -6.57 6.14
N CYS A 69 -8.34 -6.01 4.96
CA CYS A 69 -9.24 -6.61 3.99
C CYS A 69 -8.56 -6.60 2.62
N ARG A 70 -8.19 -7.77 2.12
CA ARG A 70 -7.57 -7.91 0.79
C ARG A 70 -8.58 -7.51 -0.30
N ASN A 71 -8.10 -6.98 -1.42
CA ASN A 71 -8.91 -6.56 -2.56
C ASN A 71 -9.86 -5.38 -2.29
N SER A 72 -9.68 -4.65 -1.18
CA SER A 72 -10.39 -3.40 -0.93
C SER A 72 -9.71 -2.20 -1.61
N THR A 73 -10.41 -1.06 -1.70
CA THR A 73 -9.73 0.22 -1.93
C THR A 73 -9.16 0.78 -0.65
N LEU A 74 -8.19 1.69 -0.78
CA LEU A 74 -7.70 2.50 0.34
C LEU A 74 -8.85 3.26 1.04
N LEU A 75 -9.77 3.85 0.26
CA LEU A 75 -10.94 4.57 0.77
C LEU A 75 -11.92 3.65 1.52
N ALA A 76 -12.21 2.47 0.98
CA ALA A 76 -13.12 1.52 1.62
C ALA A 76 -12.52 1.00 2.94
N TRP A 77 -11.22 0.67 2.94
CA TRP A 77 -10.50 0.25 4.14
C TRP A 77 -10.51 1.35 5.21
N TYR A 78 -10.29 2.60 4.79
CA TYR A 78 -10.31 3.78 5.63
C TYR A 78 -11.64 3.93 6.40
N HIS A 79 -12.77 3.88 5.68
CA HIS A 79 -14.10 3.99 6.31
C HIS A 79 -14.44 2.77 7.17
N GLN A 80 -14.11 1.56 6.69
CA GLN A 80 -14.37 0.32 7.41
C GLN A 80 -13.67 0.32 8.78
N ASN A 81 -12.44 0.84 8.85
CA ASN A 81 -11.63 0.87 10.06
C ASN A 81 -11.78 2.16 10.87
N GLN A 82 -12.68 3.07 10.46
CA GLN A 82 -13.00 4.31 11.16
C GLN A 82 -11.73 5.10 11.53
N ILE A 83 -10.82 5.27 10.58
CA ILE A 83 -9.57 5.97 10.83
C ILE A 83 -9.84 7.47 10.93
N GLU A 84 -9.45 8.12 12.01
CA GLU A 84 -9.35 9.58 12.07
C GLU A 84 -8.01 10.03 11.48
N THR A 85 -8.05 11.08 10.66
CA THR A 85 -6.82 11.77 10.23
C THR A 85 -6.80 13.20 10.74
N HIS A 86 -5.73 13.55 11.45
CA HIS A 86 -5.49 14.92 11.88
C HIS A 86 -4.35 15.50 11.07
N THR A 87 -4.66 16.51 10.25
CA THR A 87 -3.69 17.22 9.42
C THR A 87 -3.36 18.57 10.04
N ILE A 88 -2.07 18.83 10.23
CA ILE A 88 -1.52 20.09 10.70
C ILE A 88 -0.78 20.73 9.53
N LEU A 89 -1.29 21.85 9.04
CA LEU A 89 -0.69 22.62 7.97
C LEU A 89 0.04 23.83 8.55
N VAL A 90 1.29 24.06 8.11
CA VAL A 90 2.10 25.20 8.59
C VAL A 90 1.84 26.41 7.70
N ARG A 91 1.17 27.43 8.26
CA ARG A 91 0.58 28.57 7.53
C ARG A 91 1.48 29.19 6.47
N ASP A 92 2.74 29.44 6.83
CA ASP A 92 3.67 30.20 5.98
C ASP A 92 4.45 29.34 4.99
N ARG A 93 4.16 28.03 4.92
CA ARG A 93 4.93 27.06 4.11
C ARG A 93 4.04 26.18 3.22
N ILE A 94 2.76 26.51 3.12
CA ILE A 94 1.78 25.83 2.28
C ILE A 94 1.96 26.33 0.85
N SER A 95 2.28 25.40 -0.06
CA SER A 95 2.26 25.72 -1.49
C SER A 95 0.81 25.89 -1.96
N LYS A 96 0.60 26.76 -2.97
CA LYS A 96 -0.73 27.02 -3.58
C LYS A 96 -1.40 25.75 -4.16
N ASN A 97 -0.65 24.64 -4.29
CA ASN A 97 -1.11 23.39 -4.89
C ASN A 97 -1.72 22.40 -3.88
N LEU A 98 -1.76 22.70 -2.59
CA LEU A 98 -2.28 21.79 -1.56
C LEU A 98 -3.80 21.51 -1.65
N SER A 99 -4.54 22.19 -2.53
CA SER A 99 -6.01 22.32 -2.46
C SER A 99 -6.84 21.31 -3.26
N ARG A 100 -6.26 20.37 -4.03
CA ARG A 100 -7.06 19.64 -5.04
C ARG A 100 -7.27 18.15 -4.85
N GLU A 101 -6.44 17.44 -4.10
CA GLU A 101 -6.68 16.00 -3.88
C GLU A 101 -6.24 15.59 -2.47
N GLY A 102 -7.19 15.03 -1.73
CA GLY A 102 -7.00 14.23 -0.54
C GLY A 102 -8.10 13.17 -0.56
N ILE A 103 -7.87 12.02 0.06
CA ILE A 103 -9.04 11.26 0.50
C ILE A 103 -9.82 12.23 1.40
N GLU A 104 -11.14 12.35 1.19
CA GLU A 104 -12.01 13.02 2.16
C GLU A 104 -12.01 12.18 3.43
N CYS A 105 -10.92 12.28 4.18
CA CYS A 105 -10.77 11.62 5.45
C CYS A 105 -11.54 12.42 6.49
N GLU A 106 -12.35 11.73 7.27
CA GLU A 106 -12.82 12.18 8.56
C GLU A 106 -11.63 12.58 9.46
N GLY A 107 -11.84 13.65 10.21
CA GLY A 107 -10.88 14.19 11.17
C GLY A 107 -10.73 15.70 11.04
N SER A 108 -9.63 16.25 11.56
CA SER A 108 -9.44 17.70 11.62
C SER A 108 -8.28 18.14 10.73
N THR A 109 -8.48 19.21 9.97
CA THR A 109 -7.37 19.97 9.37
C THR A 109 -7.24 21.30 10.10
N VAL A 110 -6.05 21.59 10.62
CA VAL A 110 -5.76 22.85 11.33
C VAL A 110 -4.61 23.57 10.66
N LEU A 111 -4.66 24.90 10.70
CA LEU A 111 -3.69 25.80 10.10
C LEU A 111 -2.97 26.59 11.20
N VAL A 112 -1.70 26.26 11.45
CA VAL A 112 -0.96 26.74 12.62
C VAL A 112 0.38 27.35 12.25
N GLY A 113 0.98 28.12 13.15
CA GLY A 113 2.37 28.54 13.07
C GLY A 113 3.34 27.37 13.27
N ALA A 114 4.59 27.51 12.84
CA ALA A 114 5.57 26.42 12.93
C ALA A 114 5.89 26.02 14.39
N GLU A 115 5.83 26.98 15.28
CA GLU A 115 6.00 26.88 16.74
C GLU A 115 4.82 26.21 17.46
N GLU A 116 3.61 26.31 16.88
CA GLU A 116 2.38 25.75 17.43
C GLU A 116 2.17 24.27 17.05
N VAL A 117 2.97 23.74 16.12
CA VAL A 117 2.85 22.34 15.68
C VAL A 117 2.97 21.38 16.86
N GLY A 118 3.93 21.61 17.76
CA GLY A 118 4.16 20.71 18.88
C GLY A 118 3.01 20.65 19.87
N SER A 119 2.48 21.80 20.28
CA SER A 119 1.32 21.88 21.18
C SER A 119 0.08 21.27 20.54
N THR A 120 -0.10 21.45 19.22
CA THR A 120 -1.19 20.86 18.45
C THR A 120 -1.11 19.33 18.44
N ILE A 121 0.07 18.74 18.21
CA ILE A 121 0.26 17.28 18.29
C ILE A 121 -0.08 16.76 19.69
N ILE A 122 0.43 17.43 20.74
CA ILE A 122 0.17 17.06 22.13
C ILE A 122 -1.34 17.09 22.42
N GLN A 123 -2.06 18.11 21.94
CA GLN A 123 -3.50 18.24 22.12
C GLN A 123 -4.29 17.11 21.42
N ILE A 124 -3.80 16.62 20.28
CA ILE A 124 -4.41 15.48 19.58
C ILE A 124 -4.13 14.20 20.36
N LEU A 125 -2.87 13.95 20.72
CA LEU A 125 -2.45 12.72 21.41
C LEU A 125 -2.98 12.62 22.84
N SER A 126 -3.18 13.74 23.55
CA SER A 126 -3.73 13.75 24.91
C SER A 126 -5.17 13.22 24.98
N ARG A 127 -5.89 13.20 23.86
CA ARG A 127 -7.22 12.58 23.77
C ARG A 127 -7.15 11.05 23.81
N LEU A 128 -5.98 10.48 23.52
CA LEU A 128 -5.70 9.03 23.51
C LEU A 128 -5.12 8.54 24.84
N ASP A 129 -4.69 9.45 25.71
CA ASP A 129 -3.89 9.20 26.93
C ASP A 129 -4.59 8.31 27.96
N ASN A 130 -5.88 8.03 27.78
CA ASN A 130 -6.67 7.32 28.76
C ASN A 130 -6.64 5.78 28.63
N GLN A 131 -6.10 5.16 27.56
CA GLN A 131 -6.46 3.76 27.29
C GLN A 131 -5.41 2.74 26.78
N SER A 132 -4.18 3.04 26.36
CA SER A 132 -3.24 1.96 25.99
C SER A 132 -1.84 2.48 25.72
N SER A 133 -0.83 1.62 25.75
CA SER A 133 0.46 1.88 25.12
C SER A 133 0.26 2.25 23.64
N LEU A 134 0.93 3.30 23.16
CA LEU A 134 0.87 3.71 21.76
C LEU A 134 2.11 3.24 21.00
N ILE A 135 1.92 2.84 19.74
CA ILE A 135 3.00 2.56 18.79
C ILE A 135 3.05 3.71 17.78
N LEU A 136 4.20 4.39 17.67
CA LEU A 136 4.46 5.29 16.57
C LEU A 136 4.76 4.48 15.30
N VAL A 137 3.87 4.57 14.32
CA VAL A 137 3.97 3.83 13.06
C VAL A 137 4.40 4.76 11.94
N GLY A 138 5.32 4.32 11.09
CA GLY A 138 5.56 4.97 9.80
C GLY A 138 6.26 4.07 8.80
N PHE A 139 6.56 4.65 7.63
CA PHE A 139 7.23 3.96 6.53
C PHE A 139 8.40 4.81 6.08
N SER A 140 9.63 4.31 6.27
CA SER A 140 10.86 5.10 6.21
C SER A 140 10.84 6.28 7.19
N LEU A 141 10.65 5.98 8.49
CA LEU A 141 10.36 6.94 9.57
C LEU A 141 11.58 7.77 10.02
N TYR A 142 12.78 7.50 9.49
CA TYR A 142 14.00 8.20 9.91
C TYR A 142 13.90 9.74 9.85
N PRO A 143 13.40 10.37 8.76
CA PRO A 143 13.25 11.83 8.70
C PRO A 143 12.26 12.36 9.75
N GLU A 144 11.17 11.64 10.02
CA GLU A 144 10.21 11.99 11.06
C GLU A 144 10.85 11.93 12.46
N MET A 145 11.63 10.88 12.75
CA MET A 145 12.34 10.73 14.03
C MET A 145 13.42 11.80 14.23
N GLU A 146 14.15 12.14 13.16
CA GLU A 146 15.11 13.24 13.19
C GLU A 146 14.44 14.57 13.55
N TRP A 147 13.32 14.86 12.87
CA TRP A 147 12.55 16.09 13.13
C TRP A 147 11.99 16.12 14.54
N ILE A 148 11.39 15.03 15.03
CA ILE A 148 10.90 14.92 16.41
C ILE A 148 12.05 15.21 17.39
N SER A 149 13.20 14.55 17.21
CA SER A 149 14.31 14.68 18.15
C SER A 149 14.89 16.10 18.22
N GLN A 150 14.93 16.80 17.09
CA GLN A 150 15.56 18.12 16.99
C GLN A 150 14.59 19.29 17.22
N LYS A 151 13.33 19.14 16.80
CA LYS A 151 12.38 20.26 16.68
C LYS A 151 11.14 20.09 17.55
N CYS A 152 10.71 18.87 17.82
CA CYS A 152 9.47 18.62 18.55
C CYS A 152 9.57 17.34 19.41
N PRO A 153 10.35 17.35 20.51
CA PRO A 153 10.57 16.15 21.30
C PRO A 153 9.40 15.81 22.23
N ALA A 154 8.54 16.76 22.57
CA ALA A 154 7.50 16.58 23.57
C ALA A 154 6.49 15.45 23.25
N PRO A 155 6.03 15.24 22.00
CA PRO A 155 5.15 14.12 21.65
C PRO A 155 5.70 12.72 21.92
N VAL A 156 7.02 12.58 22.12
CA VAL A 156 7.69 11.29 22.35
C VAL A 156 7.15 10.58 23.60
N SER A 157 6.73 11.34 24.63
CA SER A 157 6.24 10.76 25.88
C SER A 157 4.93 9.99 25.74
N PHE A 158 4.18 10.19 24.65
CA PHE A 158 2.94 9.47 24.37
C PHE A 158 3.18 8.07 23.79
N PHE A 159 4.36 7.82 23.21
CA PHE A 159 4.66 6.56 22.52
C PHE A 159 5.47 5.63 23.41
N THR A 160 5.03 4.38 23.51
CA THR A 160 5.77 3.31 24.20
C THR A 160 6.75 2.64 23.25
N TYR A 161 6.32 2.39 22.01
CA TYR A 161 7.08 1.72 20.97
C TYR A 161 7.06 2.52 19.67
N TRP A 162 7.93 2.17 18.73
CA TRP A 162 7.84 2.64 17.35
C TRP A 162 8.22 1.55 16.36
N VAL A 163 7.71 1.66 15.14
CA VAL A 163 7.99 0.71 14.05
C VAL A 163 8.17 1.44 12.73
N ASP A 164 9.21 1.05 11.99
CA ASP A 164 9.38 1.40 10.58
C ASP A 164 8.93 0.22 9.70
N LEU A 165 7.77 0.37 9.08
CA LEU A 165 7.16 -0.66 8.26
C LEU A 165 7.95 -0.94 6.98
N GLN A 166 8.78 -0.01 6.49
CA GLN A 166 9.64 -0.28 5.33
C GLN A 166 10.66 -1.36 5.66
N TYR A 167 11.17 -1.35 6.89
CA TYR A 167 12.14 -2.33 7.35
C TYR A 167 11.51 -3.73 7.39
N ILE A 168 10.35 -3.88 8.06
CA ILE A 168 9.65 -5.18 8.12
C ILE A 168 9.23 -5.64 6.71
N ALA A 169 8.72 -4.73 5.88
CA ALA A 169 8.37 -5.07 4.50
C ALA A 169 9.59 -5.50 3.67
N SER A 170 10.78 -4.94 3.93
CA SER A 170 12.01 -5.32 3.25
C SER A 170 12.43 -6.76 3.56
N GLU A 171 12.33 -7.17 4.83
CA GLU A 171 12.61 -8.55 5.26
C GLU A 171 11.62 -9.54 4.63
N LEU A 172 10.32 -9.21 4.65
CA LEU A 172 9.27 -10.10 4.15
C LEU A 172 9.22 -10.24 2.62
N SER A 173 9.71 -9.22 1.90
CA SER A 173 9.70 -9.22 0.43
C SER A 173 11.05 -9.59 -0.20
N GLY A 174 12.14 -9.47 0.55
CA GLY A 174 13.51 -9.51 0.04
C GLY A 174 13.90 -8.31 -0.82
N SER A 175 13.04 -7.28 -0.94
CA SER A 175 13.40 -6.00 -1.56
C SER A 175 14.14 -5.16 -0.53
N SER A 176 15.30 -4.61 -0.87
CA SER A 176 16.08 -3.83 0.10
C SER A 176 15.40 -2.54 0.52
N ALA A 177 14.65 -1.88 -0.34
CA ALA A 177 13.98 -0.61 -0.01
C ALA A 177 12.63 -0.51 -0.72
N PRO A 178 11.63 -1.33 -0.32
CA PRO A 178 10.34 -1.32 -0.97
C PRO A 178 9.65 0.03 -0.78
N LYS A 179 8.96 0.52 -1.80
CA LYS A 179 8.19 1.77 -1.67
C LYS A 179 6.83 1.48 -1.05
N LEU A 180 6.29 2.43 -0.28
CA LEU A 180 4.99 2.30 0.38
C LEU A 180 3.88 1.85 -0.59
N PHE A 181 3.82 2.48 -1.78
CA PHE A 181 2.84 2.11 -2.80
C PHE A 181 3.03 0.68 -3.35
N GLU A 182 4.28 0.22 -3.49
CA GLU A 182 4.57 -1.14 -3.96
C GLU A 182 4.11 -2.18 -2.93
N VAL A 183 4.31 -1.91 -1.64
CA VAL A 183 3.86 -2.75 -0.53
C VAL A 183 2.33 -2.84 -0.52
N ILE A 184 1.64 -1.70 -0.57
CA ILE A 184 0.16 -1.65 -0.57
C ILE A 184 -0.43 -2.42 -1.75
N LYS A 185 0.18 -2.25 -2.93
CA LYS A 185 -0.21 -2.99 -4.13
C LYS A 185 0.02 -4.49 -3.97
N ALA A 186 1.16 -4.91 -3.40
CA ALA A 186 1.47 -6.31 -3.13
C ALA A 186 0.48 -6.93 -2.13
N MET A 187 0.02 -6.14 -1.15
CA MET A 187 -1.03 -6.54 -0.20
C MET A 187 -2.43 -6.63 -0.83
N GLY A 188 -2.59 -6.23 -2.11
CA GLY A 188 -3.86 -6.31 -2.83
C GLY A 188 -4.83 -5.16 -2.54
N ILE A 189 -4.32 -4.02 -2.06
CA ILE A 189 -5.13 -2.81 -1.86
C ILE A 189 -5.09 -1.95 -3.13
N SER A 190 -6.26 -1.60 -3.64
CA SER A 190 -6.39 -0.68 -4.76
C SER A 190 -6.29 0.76 -4.26
N ASP A 191 -5.20 1.42 -4.65
CA ASP A 191 -4.92 2.82 -4.37
C ASP A 191 -4.63 3.52 -5.70
N GLN A 192 -5.24 4.67 -5.94
CA GLN A 192 -4.97 5.51 -7.11
C GLN A 192 -4.25 6.78 -6.64
N PRO A 193 -2.95 6.68 -6.29
CA PRO A 193 -2.21 7.86 -5.88
C PRO A 193 -2.03 8.80 -7.06
N SER A 194 -2.28 10.08 -6.83
CA SER A 194 -1.91 11.13 -7.76
C SER A 194 -0.39 11.21 -7.85
N PRO A 195 0.23 11.10 -9.04
CA PRO A 195 1.68 11.11 -9.19
C PRO A 195 2.32 12.46 -8.86
N THR A 196 1.52 13.53 -8.76
CA THR A 196 1.99 14.91 -8.56
C THR A 196 1.60 15.47 -7.19
N LEU A 197 0.68 14.83 -6.46
CA LEU A 197 0.09 15.33 -5.22
C LEU A 197 0.08 14.25 -4.15
N HIS A 198 1.15 14.22 -3.35
CA HIS A 198 1.21 13.41 -2.16
C HIS A 198 0.70 14.25 -0.97
N ARG A 199 -0.32 13.79 -0.23
CA ARG A 199 -0.77 14.35 1.07
C ARG A 199 -0.29 13.50 2.23
N ALA A 200 0.13 14.13 3.33
CA ALA A 200 0.70 13.40 4.47
C ALA A 200 -0.37 12.52 5.12
N ALA A 201 -1.62 12.99 5.16
CA ALA A 201 -2.76 12.24 5.68
C ALA A 201 -2.99 10.92 4.93
N ASN A 202 -2.99 10.96 3.59
CA ASN A 202 -3.14 9.75 2.79
C ASN A 202 -1.99 8.76 3.06
N ASP A 203 -0.75 9.27 3.18
CA ASP A 203 0.42 8.44 3.45
C ASP A 203 0.39 7.86 4.89
N ALA A 204 -0.18 8.56 5.86
CA ALA A 204 -0.41 8.03 7.21
C ALA A 204 -1.46 6.90 7.19
N VAL A 205 -2.57 7.07 6.47
CA VAL A 205 -3.58 6.00 6.27
C VAL A 205 -2.95 4.79 5.60
N ARG A 206 -2.17 5.00 4.54
CA ARG A 206 -1.39 3.97 3.85
C ARG A 206 -0.45 3.20 4.81
N CYS A 207 0.20 3.89 5.74
CA CYS A 207 1.01 3.22 6.78
C CYS A 207 0.13 2.33 7.67
N LEU A 208 -1.04 2.79 8.10
CA LEU A 208 -1.95 1.97 8.90
C LEU A 208 -2.50 0.76 8.14
N VAL A 209 -2.74 0.88 6.83
CA VAL A 209 -3.09 -0.27 5.98
C VAL A 209 -1.98 -1.33 6.03
N VAL A 210 -0.74 -0.93 5.78
CA VAL A 210 0.41 -1.85 5.81
C VAL A 210 0.55 -2.46 7.21
N TYR A 211 0.46 -1.65 8.26
CA TYR A 211 0.45 -2.13 9.64
C TYR A 211 -0.63 -3.19 9.87
N SER A 212 -1.88 -2.93 9.46
CA SER A 212 -3.00 -3.84 9.67
C SER A 212 -2.81 -5.18 8.96
N GLY A 213 -2.33 -5.18 7.71
CA GLY A 213 -2.14 -6.44 6.99
C GLY A 213 -0.90 -7.21 7.43
N LEU A 214 0.08 -6.56 8.07
CA LEU A 214 1.17 -7.27 8.74
C LEU A 214 0.75 -7.87 10.09
N THR A 215 -0.23 -7.26 10.77
CA THR A 215 -0.64 -7.65 12.13
C THR A 215 -1.89 -8.54 12.18
N THR A 216 -2.70 -8.57 11.14
CA THR A 216 -3.90 -9.43 11.07
C THR A 216 -3.47 -10.90 10.97
N SER A 217 -3.95 -11.72 11.91
CA SER A 217 -3.46 -13.08 12.20
C SER A 217 -3.82 -14.15 11.16
N ASP A 218 -4.70 -13.86 10.21
CA ASP A 218 -5.15 -14.79 9.15
C ASP A 218 -4.19 -14.83 7.95
N ASN A 219 -2.90 -15.04 8.21
CA ASN A 219 -1.95 -15.46 7.18
C ASN A 219 -2.06 -16.97 6.91
N SER A 220 -3.28 -17.49 6.74
CA SER A 220 -3.54 -18.64 5.86
C SER A 220 -3.32 -18.22 4.40
N ILE A 221 -2.19 -17.57 4.13
CA ILE A 221 -1.60 -17.46 2.81
C ILE A 221 -1.01 -18.85 2.60
N SER A 222 -1.81 -19.69 1.96
CA SER A 222 -1.59 -21.11 1.73
C SER A 222 -0.11 -21.48 1.63
N GLU A 223 0.29 -22.46 2.44
CA GLU A 223 1.64 -23.06 2.54
C GLU A 223 2.16 -23.68 1.21
N GLY A 224 1.59 -23.34 0.05
CA GLY A 224 1.94 -23.89 -1.27
C GLY A 224 2.77 -22.99 -2.17
N SER A 225 3.04 -21.75 -1.80
CA SER A 225 3.96 -20.86 -2.54
C SER A 225 5.21 -20.63 -1.72
N GLU A 226 6.34 -21.15 -2.19
CA GLU A 226 7.66 -21.01 -1.56
C GLU A 226 7.98 -19.56 -1.16
N GLY A 227 7.73 -19.22 0.11
CA GLY A 227 8.68 -18.50 0.95
C GLY A 227 8.59 -16.97 1.10
N ARG A 228 7.59 -16.24 0.57
CA ARG A 228 7.49 -14.77 0.82
C ARG A 228 6.07 -14.26 1.08
N LEU A 229 5.87 -13.70 2.27
CA LEU A 229 4.60 -13.07 2.73
C LEU A 229 4.22 -11.81 1.92
N LEU A 230 5.22 -11.11 1.36
CA LEU A 230 5.00 -9.98 0.45
C LEU A 230 5.72 -10.24 -0.86
N VAL A 231 4.98 -10.63 -1.91
CA VAL A 231 5.54 -10.69 -3.27
C VAL A 231 5.55 -9.28 -3.84
N ILE A 232 6.56 -8.50 -3.46
CA ILE A 232 6.87 -7.26 -4.15
C ILE A 232 7.61 -7.66 -5.41
N THR A 233 6.88 -7.60 -6.52
CA THR A 233 7.39 -7.74 -7.89
C THR A 233 8.77 -7.08 -7.99
N PRO A 234 9.87 -7.85 -8.13
CA PRO A 234 11.21 -7.27 -8.25
C PRO A 234 11.22 -6.23 -9.37
N LYS A 235 12.06 -5.19 -9.27
CA LYS A 235 12.26 -4.24 -10.39
C LYS A 235 12.62 -4.94 -11.71
N ASP A 236 13.17 -6.15 -11.63
CA ASP A 236 13.54 -6.99 -12.77
C ASP A 236 12.36 -7.79 -13.36
N GLN A 237 11.21 -7.84 -12.67
CA GLN A 237 10.00 -8.46 -13.18
C GLN A 237 9.38 -7.51 -14.20
N LYS A 238 9.66 -7.78 -15.48
CA LYS A 238 9.26 -6.99 -16.66
C LYS A 238 7.74 -6.82 -16.85
N CYS A 239 6.91 -7.42 -15.99
CA CYS A 239 5.45 -7.40 -16.14
C CYS A 239 4.83 -6.14 -15.49
N CYS A 240 4.22 -5.29 -16.31
CA CYS A 240 3.48 -4.11 -15.85
C CYS A 240 2.02 -4.44 -15.56
N PHE A 241 1.49 -4.04 -14.40
CA PHE A 241 0.05 -4.08 -14.14
C PHE A 241 -0.60 -2.76 -14.56
N LEU A 242 -1.57 -2.82 -15.46
CA LEU A 242 -2.21 -1.66 -16.07
C LEU A 242 -3.66 -1.54 -15.60
N ASP A 243 -4.09 -0.34 -15.23
CA ASP A 243 -5.46 -0.07 -14.77
C ASP A 243 -6.50 -0.06 -15.91
N ARG A 244 -6.02 -0.01 -17.15
CA ARG A 244 -6.82 0.02 -18.37
C ARG A 244 -6.18 -0.88 -19.40
N ILE A 245 -7.01 -1.37 -20.34
CA ILE A 245 -6.53 -2.06 -21.53
C ILE A 245 -5.46 -1.17 -22.19
N PRO A 246 -4.24 -1.67 -22.45
CA PRO A 246 -3.25 -0.92 -23.18
C PRO A 246 -3.84 -0.47 -24.53
N ARG A 247 -3.88 0.85 -24.74
CA ARG A 247 -4.33 1.42 -26.03
C ARG A 247 -3.47 0.85 -27.15
N LYS A 248 -4.07 0.65 -28.33
CA LYS A 248 -3.38 0.16 -29.53
C LYS A 248 -2.10 0.97 -29.75
N GLY A 249 -0.93 0.36 -29.53
CA GLY A 249 0.34 1.09 -29.47
C GLY A 249 1.56 0.18 -29.35
N LYS A 250 2.74 0.70 -29.72
CA LYS A 250 3.99 -0.07 -29.88
C LYS A 250 4.48 -0.82 -28.64
N ARG A 251 4.01 -0.47 -27.44
CA ARG A 251 4.56 -0.99 -26.17
C ARG A 251 4.06 -2.39 -25.81
N TYR A 252 2.86 -2.77 -26.24
CA TYR A 252 2.24 -4.08 -25.92
C TYR A 252 1.56 -4.73 -27.15
N PRO A 253 2.29 -4.97 -28.24
CA PRO A 253 1.71 -5.31 -29.54
C PRO A 253 1.14 -6.73 -29.66
N PHE A 254 1.51 -7.63 -28.76
CA PHE A 254 1.07 -9.02 -28.72
C PHE A 254 0.27 -9.23 -27.44
N SER A 255 -1.06 -9.28 -27.54
CA SER A 255 -1.92 -9.40 -26.36
C SER A 255 -2.96 -10.50 -26.56
N ALA A 256 -3.38 -11.09 -25.45
CA ALA A 256 -4.47 -12.04 -25.38
C ALA A 256 -5.56 -11.49 -24.47
N ARG A 257 -6.81 -11.70 -24.86
CA ARG A 257 -7.98 -11.51 -24.01
C ARG A 257 -8.40 -12.87 -23.45
N ILE A 258 -8.64 -12.91 -22.15
CA ILE A 258 -9.02 -14.11 -21.41
C ILE A 258 -10.46 -13.92 -20.94
N THR A 259 -11.33 -14.86 -21.30
CA THR A 259 -12.74 -14.91 -20.89
C THR A 259 -13.14 -16.33 -20.50
N SER A 260 -14.28 -16.50 -19.86
CA SER A 260 -14.91 -17.81 -19.68
C SER A 260 -15.69 -18.19 -20.94
N ALA A 261 -15.72 -19.49 -21.27
CA ALA A 261 -16.43 -20.00 -22.45
C ALA A 261 -17.96 -19.81 -22.36
N ASP A 262 -18.50 -19.84 -21.15
CA ASP A 262 -19.93 -19.68 -20.85
C ASP A 262 -20.33 -18.21 -20.59
N GLY A 263 -19.38 -17.27 -20.66
CA GLY A 263 -19.62 -15.85 -20.36
C GLY A 263 -19.85 -15.54 -18.87
N SER A 264 -19.63 -16.52 -17.98
CA SER A 264 -19.65 -16.35 -16.53
C SER A 264 -18.43 -15.57 -16.02
N HIS A 265 -18.19 -15.55 -14.72
CA HIS A 265 -16.99 -14.95 -14.16
C HIS A 265 -15.81 -15.90 -14.33
N LEU A 266 -14.62 -15.32 -14.52
CA LEU A 266 -13.38 -16.09 -14.46
C LEU A 266 -13.21 -16.70 -13.05
N PRO A 267 -12.46 -17.79 -12.93
CA PRO A 267 -12.14 -18.41 -11.64
C PRO A 267 -11.64 -17.38 -10.62
N SER A 268 -11.99 -17.55 -9.35
CA SER A 268 -11.60 -16.63 -8.27
C SER A 268 -10.07 -16.50 -8.11
N ARG A 269 -9.31 -17.53 -8.49
CA ARG A 269 -7.84 -17.44 -8.56
C ARG A 269 -7.35 -16.40 -9.58
N PHE A 270 -8.18 -15.91 -10.48
CA PHE A 270 -7.89 -14.82 -11.40
C PHE A 270 -8.43 -13.46 -10.91
N ASP A 271 -8.89 -13.31 -9.66
CA ASP A 271 -9.48 -12.05 -9.20
C ASP A 271 -8.48 -10.87 -9.12
N THR A 272 -7.18 -11.15 -9.10
CA THR A 272 -6.15 -10.12 -8.98
C THR A 272 -5.12 -10.18 -10.12
N PRO A 273 -4.54 -9.03 -10.52
CA PRO A 273 -3.44 -9.03 -11.49
C PRO A 273 -2.26 -9.89 -11.04
N LEU A 274 -1.97 -9.94 -9.72
CA LEU A 274 -0.85 -10.69 -9.17
C LEU A 274 -1.08 -12.20 -9.25
N SER A 275 -2.27 -12.67 -8.91
CA SER A 275 -2.60 -14.10 -9.02
C SER A 275 -2.62 -14.57 -10.48
N LEU A 276 -3.04 -13.69 -11.40
CA LEU A 276 -2.93 -13.91 -12.83
C LEU A 276 -1.46 -14.01 -13.29
N LEU A 277 -0.58 -13.12 -12.79
CA LEU A 277 0.85 -13.15 -13.08
C LEU A 277 1.50 -14.45 -12.60
N GLU A 278 1.19 -14.90 -11.38
CA GLU A 278 1.73 -16.14 -10.85
C GLU A 278 1.26 -17.35 -11.66
N THR A 279 -0.03 -17.38 -12.03
CA THR A 279 -0.59 -18.45 -12.88
C THR A 279 0.14 -18.51 -14.23
N PHE A 280 0.41 -17.36 -14.84
CA PHE A 280 0.97 -17.27 -16.19
C PHE A 280 2.47 -16.99 -16.22
N ARG A 281 3.16 -17.12 -15.08
CA ARG A 281 4.57 -16.74 -14.94
C ARG A 281 5.47 -17.43 -15.95
N LYS A 282 5.20 -18.71 -16.25
CA LYS A 282 5.96 -19.51 -17.22
C LYS A 282 5.94 -18.97 -18.66
N TYR A 283 4.95 -18.14 -19.00
CA TYR A 283 4.84 -17.50 -20.31
C TYR A 283 5.49 -16.10 -20.35
N GLU A 284 6.03 -15.64 -19.23
CA GLU A 284 6.69 -14.35 -19.07
C GLU A 284 5.86 -13.17 -19.63
N PRO A 285 4.67 -12.92 -19.07
CA PRO A 285 3.85 -11.79 -19.47
C PRO A 285 4.60 -10.48 -19.24
N SER A 286 4.40 -9.54 -20.15
CA SER A 286 4.97 -8.18 -20.14
C SER A 286 4.00 -7.15 -19.58
N ALA A 287 2.70 -7.41 -19.66
CA ALA A 287 1.71 -6.64 -18.91
C ALA A 287 0.43 -7.44 -18.66
N ILE A 288 -0.31 -7.04 -17.63
CA ILE A 288 -1.65 -7.56 -17.30
C ILE A 288 -2.57 -6.37 -17.05
N ALA A 289 -3.74 -6.38 -17.68
CA ALA A 289 -4.71 -5.29 -17.58
C ALA A 289 -6.13 -5.80 -17.36
N LEU A 290 -6.86 -5.13 -16.47
CA LEU A 290 -8.29 -5.39 -16.25
C LEU A 290 -9.10 -4.53 -17.22
N ASN A 291 -10.08 -5.11 -17.92
CA ASN A 291 -11.10 -4.31 -18.60
C ASN A 291 -12.15 -3.84 -17.59
N SER A 292 -11.85 -2.74 -16.91
CA SER A 292 -12.68 -2.16 -15.86
C SER A 292 -13.68 -1.10 -16.37
N HIS A 293 -14.18 -1.22 -17.60
CA HIS A 293 -15.33 -0.42 -18.01
C HIS A 293 -16.61 -0.93 -17.30
N GLY A 294 -16.87 -0.39 -16.11
CA GLY A 294 -18.19 -0.44 -15.47
C GLY A 294 -18.43 -1.52 -14.40
N ILE A 295 -17.42 -2.29 -13.98
CA ILE A 295 -17.65 -3.36 -13.00
C ILE A 295 -17.76 -2.79 -11.58
N ARG A 296 -18.96 -2.90 -10.99
CA ARG A 296 -19.18 -2.82 -9.53
C ARG A 296 -18.38 -3.96 -8.87
N LYS A 297 -17.51 -3.62 -7.91
CA LYS A 297 -16.47 -4.46 -7.29
C LYS A 297 -16.93 -5.76 -6.60
N ASN A 298 -18.23 -6.06 -6.59
CA ASN A 298 -18.81 -7.20 -5.88
C ASN A 298 -19.27 -8.34 -6.80
N THR A 299 -18.93 -8.34 -8.10
CA THR A 299 -19.46 -9.32 -9.06
C THR A 299 -18.43 -10.29 -9.63
N GLY A 300 -17.13 -10.19 -9.32
CA GLY A 300 -16.10 -11.09 -9.89
C GLY A 300 -15.64 -10.65 -11.29
N VAL A 301 -14.44 -11.07 -11.70
CA VAL A 301 -13.82 -10.59 -12.95
C VAL A 301 -14.31 -11.40 -14.15
N LYS A 302 -14.77 -10.74 -15.22
CA LYS A 302 -15.18 -11.43 -16.47
C LYS A 302 -14.10 -11.50 -17.54
N VAL A 303 -13.17 -10.54 -17.54
CA VAL A 303 -12.21 -10.38 -18.65
C VAL A 303 -10.86 -9.90 -18.13
N TRP A 304 -9.80 -10.59 -18.53
CA TRP A 304 -8.43 -10.12 -18.41
C TRP A 304 -7.77 -9.89 -19.75
N TRP A 305 -6.77 -9.01 -19.77
CA TRP A 305 -5.86 -8.83 -20.87
C TRP A 305 -4.44 -9.13 -20.41
N VAL A 306 -3.72 -9.92 -21.19
CA VAL A 306 -2.32 -10.28 -20.93
C VAL A 306 -1.50 -9.97 -22.17
N SER A 307 -0.43 -9.20 -22.00
CA SER A 307 0.45 -8.80 -23.10
C SER A 307 1.80 -9.49 -22.98
N PHE A 308 2.44 -9.75 -24.12
CA PHE A 308 3.71 -10.46 -24.23
C PHE A 308 4.71 -9.66 -25.06
N ALA A 309 6.00 -9.98 -24.87
CA ALA A 309 7.09 -9.29 -25.54
C ALA A 309 7.17 -9.60 -27.04
N ASN A 310 6.72 -10.79 -27.45
CA ASN A 310 6.78 -11.26 -28.83
C ASN A 310 5.60 -12.21 -29.15
N MET A 311 5.42 -12.48 -30.44
CA MET A 311 4.38 -13.37 -30.96
C MET A 311 4.53 -14.80 -30.45
N GLU A 312 5.75 -15.32 -30.37
CA GLU A 312 6.02 -16.71 -29.95
C GLU A 312 5.43 -17.01 -28.56
N ARG A 313 5.62 -16.09 -27.60
CA ARG A 313 5.07 -16.25 -26.25
C ARG A 313 3.55 -16.17 -26.23
N LEU A 314 2.96 -15.29 -27.04
CA LEU A 314 1.51 -15.18 -27.18
C LEU A 314 0.91 -16.47 -27.73
N GLU A 315 1.49 -17.03 -28.79
CA GLU A 315 1.01 -18.26 -29.40
C GLU A 315 1.15 -19.45 -28.45
N ARG A 316 2.30 -19.58 -27.76
CA ARG A 316 2.48 -20.61 -26.73
C ARG A 316 1.44 -20.50 -25.61
N PHE A 317 1.22 -19.28 -25.12
CA PHE A 317 0.20 -18.99 -24.12
C PHE A 317 -1.19 -19.41 -24.61
N LYS A 318 -1.56 -19.01 -25.82
CA LYS A 318 -2.87 -19.32 -26.41
C LYS A 318 -3.09 -20.82 -26.56
N VAL A 319 -2.13 -21.54 -27.16
CA VAL A 319 -2.26 -22.99 -27.40
C VAL A 319 -2.46 -23.77 -26.10
N GLU A 320 -1.78 -23.38 -25.02
CA GLU A 320 -1.87 -24.08 -23.74
C GLU A 320 -3.08 -23.66 -22.89
N MET A 321 -3.57 -22.42 -23.03
CA MET A 321 -4.59 -21.88 -22.15
C MET A 321 -5.99 -21.81 -22.77
N ASP A 322 -6.10 -21.79 -24.10
CA ASP A 322 -7.40 -21.81 -24.79
C ASP A 322 -8.08 -23.17 -24.62
N GLY A 323 -9.30 -23.17 -24.09
CA GLY A 323 -10.02 -24.38 -23.70
C GLY A 323 -9.57 -25.01 -22.39
N PHE A 324 -8.63 -24.39 -21.65
CA PHE A 324 -8.13 -24.96 -20.40
C PHE A 324 -9.18 -24.86 -19.28
N LEU A 325 -9.38 -25.95 -18.55
CA LEU A 325 -10.35 -26.04 -17.45
C LEU A 325 -9.71 -25.62 -16.13
N VAL A 326 -10.24 -24.57 -15.51
CA VAL A 326 -9.74 -24.03 -14.23
C VAL A 326 -10.92 -23.89 -13.29
N ASP A 327 -10.88 -24.58 -12.14
CA ASP A 327 -11.98 -24.57 -11.14
C ASP A 327 -13.35 -24.88 -11.76
N GLY A 328 -13.38 -25.79 -12.74
CA GLY A 328 -14.61 -26.16 -13.46
C GLY A 328 -15.07 -25.16 -14.53
N ILE A 329 -14.32 -24.08 -14.76
CA ILE A 329 -14.60 -23.06 -15.77
C ILE A 329 -13.62 -23.19 -16.92
N THR A 330 -14.15 -23.37 -18.13
CA THR A 330 -13.34 -23.40 -19.36
C THR A 330 -12.95 -21.98 -19.74
N VAL A 331 -11.65 -21.75 -19.87
CA VAL A 331 -11.09 -20.46 -20.27
C VAL A 331 -10.99 -20.38 -21.79
N VAL A 332 -11.32 -19.23 -22.37
CA VAL A 332 -11.16 -18.91 -23.79
C VAL A 332 -10.13 -17.81 -23.94
N VAL A 333 -9.22 -17.96 -24.90
CA VAL A 333 -8.11 -17.04 -25.15
C VAL A 333 -8.14 -16.51 -26.58
N GLU A 334 -8.52 -15.24 -26.71
CA GLU A 334 -8.55 -14.51 -27.98
C GLU A 334 -7.26 -13.72 -28.17
N SER A 335 -6.41 -14.13 -29.11
CA SER A 335 -5.21 -13.39 -29.48
C SER A 335 -5.55 -12.14 -30.29
N SER A 336 -4.93 -11.02 -29.95
CA SER A 336 -4.96 -9.79 -30.74
C SER A 336 -3.54 -9.32 -31.01
N THR A 337 -3.24 -9.14 -32.30
CA THR A 337 -2.01 -8.46 -32.72
C THR A 337 -2.35 -7.12 -33.34
N HIS A 338 -1.50 -6.12 -33.10
CA HIS A 338 -1.65 -4.80 -33.72
C HIS A 338 -1.46 -4.79 -35.25
N TYR A 339 -1.22 -5.96 -35.87
CA TYR A 339 -1.00 -6.09 -37.31
C TYR A 339 -2.22 -6.52 -38.13
N GLY A 340 -3.39 -6.72 -37.50
CA GLY A 340 -4.62 -6.87 -38.27
C GLY A 340 -5.71 -7.56 -37.47
N GLN A 341 -6.63 -6.77 -36.91
CA GLN A 341 -8.06 -7.09 -36.80
C GLN A 341 -8.82 -5.92 -36.16
N ASN A 342 -9.96 -5.58 -36.77
CA ASN A 342 -10.99 -4.72 -36.18
C ASN A 342 -11.85 -5.60 -35.27
N TRP A 343 -12.02 -5.20 -34.02
CA TRP A 343 -13.02 -5.81 -33.14
C TRP A 343 -14.40 -5.34 -33.60
N LEU A 344 -15.26 -6.28 -33.99
CA LEU A 344 -16.70 -6.01 -34.10
C LEU A 344 -17.25 -5.85 -32.68
N HIS A 345 -18.01 -4.77 -32.50
CA HIS A 345 -18.55 -4.28 -31.23
C HIS A 345 -19.55 -5.23 -30.57
#